data_AF-A0A2T4YE77-F1
#
_entry.id   AF-A0A2T4YE77-F1
#
_cell.length_a   1.000
_cell.length_b   1.000
_cell.length_c   1.000
_cell.angle_alpha   90.00
_cell.angle_beta   90.00
_cell.angle_gamma   90.00
#
_symmetry.space_group_name_H-M   'P 1'
#
loop_
_entity.id
_entity.type
_entity.pdbx_description
1 polymer ?
#
loop_
_entity_poly.entity_id
_entity_poly.type
_entity_poly.pdbx_seq_one_letter_code
_entity_poly.pdbx_strand_id
1 'polypeptide(L)' 'MGWAIRKGVAMTTSTNPAKESLRKEQQQQRQASRRQGKDAELTRALEDTFPASDPVAAEAPIKSGSSRKRH' A
#
# COMPACT_ATOMS: atom_id res chain seq x y z
N MET A 1 -55.97 10.75 40.15
CA MET A 1 -55.44 11.58 39.04
C MET A 1 -53.92 11.56 39.19
N GLY A 2 -53.12 10.71 38.54
CA GLY A 2 -53.12 10.29 37.14
C GLY A 2 -52.15 11.19 36.37
N TRP A 3 -50.91 10.76 36.13
CA TRP A 3 -50.19 11.05 34.88
C TRP A 3 -49.00 10.10 34.69
N ALA A 4 -48.85 9.72 33.44
CA ALA A 4 -48.22 8.51 32.98
C ALA A 4 -46.71 8.66 32.69
N ILE A 5 -46.03 7.55 32.93
CA ILE A 5 -44.89 6.98 32.20
C ILE A 5 -44.55 7.73 30.91
N ARG A 6 -43.36 8.37 30.85
CA ARG A 6 -42.67 8.61 29.59
C ARG A 6 -41.62 7.53 29.39
N LYS A 7 -41.94 6.55 28.54
CA LYS A 7 -41.00 5.53 28.10
C LYS A 7 -39.83 6.22 27.38
N GLY A 8 -38.62 6.00 27.86
CA GLY A 8 -37.40 6.37 27.15
C GLY A 8 -37.37 5.70 25.78
N VAL A 9 -37.02 6.49 24.76
CA VAL A 9 -36.86 6.03 23.38
C VAL A 9 -35.73 5.00 23.34
N ALA A 10 -36.08 3.75 23.04
CA ALA A 10 -35.09 2.73 22.74
C ALA A 10 -34.38 3.14 21.44
N MET A 11 -33.07 3.42 21.52
CA MET A 11 -32.23 3.60 20.33
C MET A 11 -32.27 2.30 19.54
N THR A 12 -32.96 2.30 18.40
CA THR A 12 -32.93 1.17 17.49
C THR A 12 -31.51 1.06 16.95
N THR A 13 -30.79 0.01 17.36
CA THR A 13 -29.54 -0.37 16.70
C THR A 13 -29.89 -0.87 15.31
N SER A 14 -30.07 0.07 14.39
CA SER A 14 -30.32 -0.19 12.98
C SER A 14 -29.11 -0.94 12.43
N THR A 15 -29.28 -2.24 12.25
CA THR A 15 -28.41 -3.13 11.48
C THR A 15 -28.48 -2.71 10.02
N ASN A 16 -27.89 -1.55 9.71
CA ASN A 16 -27.91 -0.97 8.38
C ASN A 16 -26.71 -1.55 7.60
N PRO A 17 -26.94 -2.25 6.47
CA PRO A 17 -25.86 -2.83 5.67
C PRO A 17 -24.84 -1.79 5.19
N ALA A 18 -25.26 -0.54 4.95
CA ALA A 18 -24.36 0.54 4.57
C ALA A 18 -23.39 0.92 5.70
N LYS A 19 -23.84 0.89 6.97
CA LYS A 19 -22.96 1.15 8.12
C LYS A 19 -21.95 0.03 8.33
N GLU A 20 -22.34 -1.21 8.10
CA GLU A 20 -21.44 -2.36 8.13
C GLU A 20 -20.36 -2.27 7.04
N SER A 21 -20.76 -1.95 5.80
CA SER A 21 -19.83 -1.74 4.68
C SER A 21 -18.85 -0.60 4.97
N LEU A 22 -19.34 0.54 5.46
CA LEU A 22 -18.49 1.68 5.82
C LEU A 22 -17.48 1.32 6.92
N ARG A 23 -17.89 0.55 7.93
CA ARG A 23 -16.98 0.07 8.98
C ARG A 23 -15.90 -0.85 8.42
N LYS A 24 -16.26 -1.77 7.52
CA LYS A 24 -15.31 -2.68 6.87
C LYS A 24 -14.28 -1.90 6.04
N GLU A 25 -14.72 -0.93 5.25
CA GLU A 25 -13.83 -0.08 4.45
C GLU A 25 -12.86 0.74 5.32
N GLN A 26 -13.38 1.42 6.35
CA GLN A 26 -12.53 2.17 7.29
C GLN A 26 -11.55 1.28 8.05
N GLN A 27 -11.91 0.03 8.32
CA GLN A 27 -11.02 -0.93 8.94
C GLN A 27 -9.92 -1.39 7.96
N GLN A 28 -10.26 -1.60 6.68
CA GLN A 28 -9.27 -1.93 5.64
C GLN A 28 -8.28 -0.78 5.42
N GLN A 29 -8.76 0.47 5.35
CA GLN A 29 -7.88 1.64 5.23
C GLN A 29 -6.91 1.75 6.41
N ARG A 30 -7.40 1.54 7.65
CA ARG A 30 -6.54 1.52 8.85
C ARG A 30 -5.56 0.36 8.87
N GLN A 31 -5.92 -0.79 8.31
CA GLN A 31 -4.98 -1.91 8.18
C GLN A 31 -3.94 -1.64 7.09
N ALA A 32 -4.33 -1.07 5.96
CA ALA A 32 -3.43 -0.70 4.88
C ALA A 32 -2.39 0.33 5.37
N SER A 33 -2.83 1.37 6.07
CA SER A 33 -1.91 2.37 6.66
C SER A 33 -1.01 1.79 7.74
N ARG A 34 -1.50 0.85 8.56
CA ARG A 34 -0.67 0.13 9.55
C ARG A 34 0.34 -0.82 8.91
N ARG A 35 -0.02 -1.51 7.81
CA ARG A 35 0.86 -2.45 7.10
C ARG A 35 1.99 -1.75 6.36
N GLN A 36 1.71 -0.55 5.85
CA GLN A 36 2.68 0.30 5.17
C GLN A 36 3.74 0.85 6.14
N GLY A 37 3.45 0.90 7.45
CA GLY A 37 4.45 1.33 8.44
C GLY A 37 4.79 2.82 8.29
N LYS A 38 5.65 3.33 9.18
CA LYS A 38 6.03 4.76 9.18
C LYS A 38 6.86 5.15 7.95
N ASP A 39 7.52 4.17 7.35
CA ASP A 39 8.53 4.39 6.31
C ASP A 39 8.00 4.07 4.91
N ALA A 40 6.73 3.67 4.72
CA ALA A 40 6.21 3.39 3.39
C ALA A 40 6.28 4.59 2.43
N GLU A 41 6.02 5.79 2.94
CA GLU A 41 6.12 7.00 2.14
C GLU A 41 7.57 7.25 1.72
N LEU A 42 8.53 7.01 2.63
CA LEU A 42 9.96 7.09 2.35
C LEU A 42 10.40 6.03 1.34
N THR A 43 10.01 4.77 1.52
CA THR A 43 10.31 3.67 0.59
C THR A 43 9.76 3.96 -0.79
N ARG A 44 8.51 4.42 -0.89
CA ARG A 44 7.90 4.79 -2.16
C ARG A 44 8.63 5.95 -2.84
N ALA A 45 9.02 6.97 -2.09
CA ALA A 45 9.80 8.10 -2.63
C ALA A 45 11.19 7.67 -3.13
N LEU A 46 11.83 6.69 -2.47
CA LEU A 46 13.10 6.13 -2.91
C LEU A 46 12.95 5.31 -4.20
N GLU A 47 11.91 4.48 -4.29
CA GLU A 47 11.60 3.70 -5.51
C GLU A 47 11.31 4.62 -6.72
N ASP A 48 10.60 5.73 -6.50
CA ASP A 48 10.27 6.70 -7.57
C ASP A 48 11.50 7.49 -8.04
N THR A 49 12.47 7.77 -7.15
CA THR A 49 13.67 8.57 -7.48
C THR A 49 14.79 7.71 -8.06
N PHE A 50 14.86 6.45 -7.66
CA PHE A 50 15.84 5.48 -8.15
C PHE A 50 15.09 4.31 -8.80
N PRO A 51 14.51 4.51 -9.99
CA PRO A 51 13.89 3.41 -10.73
C PRO A 51 14.94 2.31 -10.84
N ALA A 52 14.57 1.11 -10.40
CA ALA A 52 15.50 0.00 -10.25
C ALA A 52 16.31 -0.20 -11.55
N SER A 53 17.59 0.13 -11.47
CA SER A 53 18.62 -0.04 -12.50
C SER A 53 18.55 0.99 -13.64
N ASP A 54 19.56 1.87 -13.69
CA ASP A 54 20.02 2.41 -14.96
C ASP A 54 20.05 1.29 -16.03
N PRO A 55 19.73 1.58 -17.30
CA PRO A 55 19.68 0.55 -18.34
C PRO A 55 20.98 -0.26 -18.37
N VAL A 56 20.85 -1.58 -18.53
CA VAL A 56 22.00 -2.48 -18.67
C VAL A 56 22.92 -1.93 -19.77
N ALA A 57 24.16 -1.62 -19.41
CA ALA A 57 25.14 -1.10 -20.36
C ALA A 57 25.41 -2.14 -21.47
N ALA A 58 25.46 -1.69 -22.72
CA ALA A 58 25.77 -2.57 -23.84
C ALA A 58 27.22 -3.03 -23.76
N GLU A 59 27.45 -4.32 -23.51
CA GLU A 59 28.77 -4.93 -23.58
C GLU A 59 29.17 -5.16 -25.04
N ALA A 60 30.26 -4.53 -25.48
CA ALA A 60 30.83 -4.81 -26.79
C ALA A 60 31.67 -6.09 -26.73
N PRO A 61 31.51 -7.03 -27.69
CA PRO A 61 32.33 -8.23 -27.72
C PRO A 61 33.81 -7.85 -27.91
N ILE A 62 34.64 -8.14 -26.91
CA ILE A 62 36.09 -7.96 -27.00
C ILE A 62 36.68 -9.09 -27.84
N LYS A 63 37.11 -8.78 -29.07
CA LYS A 63 37.88 -9.71 -29.90
C LYS A 63 39.29 -9.81 -29.34
N SER A 64 39.61 -10.89 -28.62
CA SER A 64 40.97 -11.15 -28.16
C SER A 64 41.91 -11.23 -29.38
N GLY A 65 42.93 -10.37 -29.41
CA GLY A 65 43.93 -10.36 -30.46
C GLY A 65 44.64 -11.70 -30.57
N SER A 66 44.66 -12.29 -31.76
CA SER A 66 45.38 -13.53 -32.01
C SER A 66 46.88 -13.30 -31.79
N SER A 67 47.50 -14.11 -30.92
CA SER A 67 48.94 -14.08 -30.71
C SER A 67 49.64 -14.46 -32.02
N ARG A 68 50.15 -13.47 -32.75
CA ARG A 68 50.96 -13.68 -33.95
C ARG A 68 52.30 -14.28 -33.52
N LYS A 69 52.42 -15.60 -33.60
CA LYS A 69 53.71 -16.29 -33.46
C LYS A 69 54.63 -15.80 -34.57
N ARG A 70 55.72 -15.14 -34.21
CA ARG A 70 56.81 -14.81 -35.13
C ARG A 70 57.71 -16.04 -35.23
N HIS A 71 57.99 -16.47 -36.46
CA HIS A 71 58.96 -17.50 -36.81
C HIS A 71 60.38 -16.92 -36.77
#